data_AF-C6WCN4-F1
#
_entry.id   AF-C6WCN4-F1
#
_cell.length_a   1.000
_cell.length_b   1.000
_cell.length_c   1.000
_cell.angle_alpha   90.00
_cell.angle_beta   90.00
_cell.angle_gamma   90.00
#
_symmetry.space_group_name_H-M   'P 1'
#
loop_
_entity.id
_entity.type
_entity.pdbx_description
1 polymer ?
#
loop_
_entity_poly.entity_id
_entity_poly.type
_entity_poly.pdbx_seq_one_letter_code
_entity_poly.pdbx_strand_id
1 'polypeptide(L)'
;MTGAAGAPGSSGSSGAPGPSGPPERIPLDLLDPATVRKRSRMVAVGALIVAGAFGGLVGLLGGQTAGLVTAAIFGVPLLLLAVSEARRRVWLEGSVLSVRAYGTRVVDLKTADSLDVLVTDTRGTRTVGLFARGGHKAINLALALYAGTGGRELGIYPLRTLADVLASRGDAQSLALSELLVAQLRAEARGAAAADRPLYRLGSLAPSGKLAQKLKPEAISRFVAQLD
;
A
#
# COMPACT_ATOMS: atom_id res chain seq x y z
N MET A 1 -5.28 -67.76 -40.46
CA MET A 1 -5.36 -66.28 -40.40
C MET A 1 -5.06 -65.89 -38.95
N THR A 2 -3.79 -65.69 -38.55
CA THR A 2 -3.12 -64.37 -38.35
C THR A 2 -3.91 -63.43 -37.43
N GLY A 3 -3.42 -62.84 -36.33
CA GLY A 3 -2.08 -62.69 -35.72
C GLY A 3 -2.24 -62.35 -34.21
N ALA A 4 -1.24 -62.59 -33.35
CA ALA A 4 0.03 -61.85 -33.16
C ALA A 4 -0.06 -60.83 -32.00
N ALA A 5 0.82 -61.03 -31.03
CA ALA A 5 1.04 -60.23 -29.83
C ALA A 5 1.70 -58.87 -30.13
N GLY A 6 1.55 -57.90 -29.21
CA GLY A 6 2.33 -56.66 -29.22
C GLY A 6 1.78 -55.55 -28.32
N ALA A 7 2.28 -55.47 -27.09
CA ALA A 7 2.59 -54.18 -26.43
C ALA A 7 4.12 -53.99 -26.56
N PRO A 8 4.74 -52.79 -26.51
CA PRO A 8 4.41 -51.62 -25.67
C PRO A 8 4.62 -50.24 -26.37
N GLY A 9 4.40 -49.12 -25.68
CA GLY A 9 4.87 -47.81 -26.19
C GLY A 9 4.27 -46.58 -25.52
N SER A 10 5.03 -46.02 -24.59
CA SER A 10 4.80 -44.77 -23.87
C SER A 10 4.85 -43.52 -24.76
N SER A 11 3.91 -42.60 -24.58
CA SER A 11 4.09 -41.17 -24.84
C SER A 11 3.37 -40.36 -23.76
N GLY A 12 3.93 -40.42 -22.54
CA GLY A 12 3.69 -39.37 -21.56
C GLY A 12 4.20 -38.06 -22.15
N SER A 13 3.29 -37.18 -22.57
CA SER A 13 3.62 -35.80 -22.86
C SER A 13 4.02 -35.13 -21.54
N SER A 14 5.32 -35.18 -21.25
CA SER A 14 5.97 -34.23 -20.35
C SER A 14 5.71 -32.84 -20.90
N GLY A 15 4.65 -32.20 -20.41
CA GLY A 15 4.48 -30.76 -20.50
C GLY A 15 5.66 -30.13 -19.79
N ALA A 16 6.63 -29.68 -20.58
CA ALA A 16 7.73 -28.87 -20.09
C ALA A 16 7.14 -27.68 -19.31
N PRO A 17 7.68 -27.34 -18.12
CA PRO A 17 7.28 -26.13 -17.42
C PRO A 17 7.55 -24.95 -18.36
N GLY A 18 6.48 -24.31 -18.83
CA GLY A 18 6.58 -23.10 -19.64
C GLY A 18 7.47 -22.07 -18.92
N PRO A 19 8.24 -21.27 -19.66
CA PRO A 19 9.13 -20.27 -19.06
C PRO A 19 8.30 -19.39 -18.13
N SER A 20 8.68 -19.41 -16.85
CA SER A 20 8.11 -18.57 -15.80
C SER A 20 8.11 -17.12 -16.28
N GLY A 21 6.93 -16.64 -16.69
CA GLY A 21 6.74 -15.25 -17.07
C GLY A 21 7.22 -14.33 -15.96
N PRO A 22 7.60 -13.08 -16.28
CA PRO A 22 7.97 -12.12 -15.25
C PRO A 22 6.85 -12.10 -14.20
N PRO A 23 7.20 -12.24 -12.91
CA PRO A 23 6.22 -12.41 -11.85
C PRO A 23 5.16 -11.31 -11.89
N GLU A 24 3.90 -11.72 -11.73
CA GLU A 24 2.75 -10.84 -11.85
C GLU A 24 2.84 -9.69 -10.84
N ARG A 25 2.70 -8.46 -11.34
CA ARG A 25 2.77 -7.24 -10.53
C ARG A 25 1.38 -6.76 -10.18
N ILE A 26 1.05 -6.87 -8.90
CA ILE A 26 -0.25 -6.49 -8.36
C ILE A 26 -0.12 -5.07 -7.78
N PRO A 27 -0.80 -4.05 -8.35
CA PRO A 27 -0.78 -2.71 -7.79
C PRO A 27 -1.51 -2.68 -6.45
N LEU A 28 -0.89 -2.06 -5.45
CA LEU A 28 -1.39 -1.94 -4.08
C LEU A 28 -1.70 -0.49 -3.70
N ASP A 29 -2.06 0.33 -4.68
CA ASP A 29 -2.38 1.73 -4.46
C ASP A 29 -3.87 1.88 -4.09
N LEU A 30 -4.14 2.35 -2.87
CA LEU A 30 -5.50 2.69 -2.45
C LEU A 30 -6.08 3.81 -3.29
N LEU A 31 -5.30 4.83 -3.62
CA LEU A 31 -5.78 5.95 -4.40
C LEU A 31 -5.61 5.68 -5.89
N ASP A 32 -6.69 5.90 -6.64
CA ASP A 32 -6.64 5.86 -8.09
C ASP A 32 -5.62 6.89 -8.63
N PRO A 33 -4.75 6.52 -9.60
CA PRO A 33 -3.71 7.40 -10.11
C PRO A 33 -4.24 8.75 -10.63
N ALA A 34 -5.48 8.80 -11.15
CA ALA A 34 -6.07 10.06 -11.60
C ALA A 34 -6.40 10.98 -10.43
N THR A 35 -6.83 10.41 -9.30
CA THR A 35 -7.11 11.18 -8.06
C THR A 35 -5.82 11.72 -7.46
N VAL A 36 -4.75 10.90 -7.41
CA VAL A 36 -3.42 11.36 -6.95
C VAL A 36 -2.89 12.46 -7.86
N ARG A 37 -2.98 12.30 -9.19
CA ARG A 37 -2.57 13.32 -10.17
C ARG A 37 -3.37 14.61 -10.06
N LYS A 38 -4.67 14.54 -9.80
CA LYS A 38 -5.50 15.74 -9.59
C LYS A 38 -5.05 16.49 -8.35
N ARG A 39 -4.83 15.77 -7.24
CA ARG A 39 -4.34 16.37 -5.99
C ARG A 39 -2.95 16.97 -6.15
N SER A 40 -2.02 16.26 -6.78
CA SER A 40 -0.68 16.78 -7.05
C SER A 40 -0.71 18.02 -7.95
N ARG A 41 -1.62 18.06 -8.94
CA ARG A 41 -1.82 19.23 -9.78
C ARG A 41 -2.33 20.42 -8.97
N MET A 42 -3.28 20.22 -8.05
CA MET A 42 -3.74 21.30 -7.17
C MET A 42 -2.63 21.81 -6.25
N VAL A 43 -1.79 20.92 -5.70
CA VAL A 43 -0.62 21.32 -4.90
C VAL A 43 0.38 22.10 -5.75
N ALA A 44 0.67 21.65 -6.98
CA ALA A 44 1.57 22.37 -7.88
C ALA A 44 1.04 23.76 -8.27
N VAL A 45 -0.26 23.90 -8.51
CA VAL A 45 -0.88 25.22 -8.77
C VAL A 45 -0.75 26.12 -7.55
N GLY A 46 -1.07 25.62 -6.35
CA GLY A 46 -0.89 26.38 -5.11
C GLY A 46 0.56 26.82 -4.89
N ALA A 47 1.52 25.93 -5.16
CA ALA A 47 2.95 26.22 -5.09
C ALA A 47 3.36 27.34 -6.05
N LEU A 48 2.86 27.33 -7.29
CA LEU A 48 3.14 28.37 -8.28
C LEU A 48 2.56 29.73 -7.87
N ILE A 49 1.35 29.75 -7.30
CA ILE A 49 0.73 30.99 -6.79
C ILE A 49 1.58 31.58 -5.67
N VAL A 50 1.97 30.77 -4.69
CA VAL A 50 2.81 31.20 -3.56
C VAL A 50 4.17 31.68 -4.05
N ALA A 51 4.85 30.89 -4.89
CA ALA A 51 6.15 31.25 -5.45
C ALA A 51 6.08 32.54 -6.28
N GLY A 52 5.03 32.72 -7.07
CA GLY A 52 4.79 33.94 -7.86
C GLY A 52 4.52 35.16 -6.98
N ALA A 53 3.72 35.01 -5.91
CA ALA A 53 3.43 36.11 -5.00
C ALA A 53 4.68 36.59 -4.25
N PHE A 54 5.42 35.68 -3.61
CA PHE A 54 6.64 36.03 -2.88
C PHE A 54 7.77 36.45 -3.82
N GLY A 55 7.95 35.73 -4.93
CA GLY A 55 8.95 36.06 -5.94
C GLY A 55 8.68 37.39 -6.63
N GLY A 56 7.42 37.71 -6.94
CA GLY A 56 7.02 38.99 -7.52
C GLY A 56 7.24 40.15 -6.55
N LEU A 57 6.85 39.98 -5.27
CA LEU A 57 7.05 41.00 -4.25
C LEU A 57 8.53 41.32 -4.02
N VAL A 58 9.36 40.28 -3.86
CA VAL A 58 10.82 40.47 -3.70
C VAL A 58 11.45 40.97 -4.99
N GLY A 59 10.96 40.54 -6.16
CA GLY A 59 11.45 40.99 -7.45
C GLY A 59 11.23 42.48 -7.70
N LEU A 60 10.11 43.02 -7.22
CA LEU A 60 9.80 44.45 -7.32
C LEU A 60 10.73 45.30 -6.44
N LEU A 61 11.12 44.79 -5.26
CA LEU A 61 11.94 45.50 -4.28
C LEU A 61 13.45 45.33 -4.50
N GLY A 62 13.89 44.13 -4.85
CA GLY A 62 15.30 43.73 -4.95
C GLY A 62 15.77 43.45 -6.37
N GLY A 63 14.93 43.69 -7.38
CA GLY A 63 15.23 43.42 -8.78
C GLY A 63 14.93 41.97 -9.20
N GLN A 64 14.97 41.75 -10.51
CA GLN A 64 14.54 40.50 -11.15
C GLN A 64 15.25 39.25 -10.60
N THR A 65 16.54 39.34 -10.31
CA THR A 65 17.35 38.22 -9.79
C THR A 65 16.90 37.80 -8.39
N ALA A 66 16.67 38.75 -7.48
CA ALA A 66 16.19 38.48 -6.12
C ALA A 66 14.80 37.83 -6.12
N GLY A 67 13.92 38.29 -7.02
CA GLY A 67 12.59 37.70 -7.21
C GLY A 67 12.65 36.25 -7.71
N LEU A 68 13.48 35.96 -8.71
CA LEU A 68 13.68 34.61 -9.24
C LEU A 68 14.24 33.64 -8.20
N VAL A 69 15.23 34.06 -7.42
CA VAL A 69 15.81 33.23 -6.35
C VAL A 69 14.76 32.91 -5.29
N THR A 70 13.98 33.90 -4.88
CA THR A 70 12.89 33.71 -3.90
C THR A 70 11.83 32.75 -4.43
N ALA A 71 11.37 32.94 -5.67
CA ALA A 71 10.41 32.04 -6.31
C ALA A 71 10.94 30.59 -6.36
N ALA A 72 12.23 30.40 -6.66
CA ALA A 72 12.84 29.09 -6.71
C ALA A 72 12.88 28.42 -5.32
N ILE A 73 13.26 29.15 -4.27
CA ILE A 73 13.35 28.63 -2.90
C ILE A 73 12.00 28.09 -2.40
N PHE A 74 10.90 28.78 -2.70
CA PHE A 74 9.57 28.33 -2.27
C PHE A 74 8.92 27.37 -3.27
N GLY A 75 9.06 27.63 -4.56
CA GLY A 75 8.39 26.88 -5.62
C GLY A 75 8.98 25.49 -5.83
N VAL A 76 10.32 25.37 -5.86
CA VAL A 76 11.00 24.10 -6.19
C VAL A 76 10.69 23.00 -5.17
N PRO A 77 10.82 23.20 -3.84
CA PRO A 77 10.53 22.14 -2.87
C PRO A 77 9.08 21.66 -2.93
N LEU A 78 8.12 22.58 -3.11
CA LEU A 78 6.70 22.25 -3.21
C LEU A 78 6.37 21.49 -4.51
N LEU A 79 6.97 21.90 -5.64
CA LEU A 79 6.84 21.19 -6.91
C LEU A 79 7.45 19.78 -6.83
N LEU A 80 8.63 19.64 -6.24
CA LEU A 80 9.27 18.35 -6.02
C LEU A 80 8.41 17.45 -5.15
N LEU A 81 7.81 17.98 -4.09
CA LEU A 81 6.87 17.24 -3.24
C LEU A 81 5.66 16.76 -4.05
N ALA A 82 5.00 17.66 -4.81
CA ALA A 82 3.84 17.32 -5.62
C ALA A 82 4.15 16.23 -6.67
N VAL A 83 5.29 16.33 -7.36
CA VAL A 83 5.72 15.34 -8.35
C VAL A 83 6.06 14.01 -7.67
N SER A 84 6.64 14.03 -6.47
CA SER A 84 6.99 12.81 -5.74
C SER A 84 5.77 12.01 -5.31
N GLU A 85 4.72 12.68 -4.83
CA GLU A 85 3.46 12.02 -4.46
C GLU A 85 2.79 11.43 -5.69
N ALA A 86 2.83 12.15 -6.83
CA ALA A 86 2.26 11.66 -8.09
C ALA A 86 3.01 10.46 -8.70
N ARG A 87 4.30 10.30 -8.36
CA ARG A 87 5.13 9.18 -8.85
C ARG A 87 5.17 8.01 -7.89
N ARG A 88 4.62 8.15 -6.68
CA ARG A 88 4.60 7.07 -5.70
C ARG A 88 3.74 5.93 -6.22
N ARG A 89 4.34 4.75 -6.36
CA ARG A 89 3.65 3.50 -6.73
C ARG A 89 4.04 2.40 -5.78
N VAL A 90 3.05 1.63 -5.34
CA VAL A 90 3.25 0.43 -4.51
C VAL A 90 2.74 -0.78 -5.27
N TRP A 91 3.55 -1.83 -5.35
CA TRP A 91 3.13 -3.10 -5.96
C TRP A 91 3.68 -4.30 -5.20
N LEU A 92 2.98 -5.40 -5.32
CA LEU A 92 3.37 -6.72 -4.84
C LEU A 92 3.77 -7.58 -6.04
N GLU A 93 4.90 -8.25 -5.92
CA GLU A 93 5.43 -9.17 -6.93
C GLU A 93 5.74 -10.49 -6.21
N GLY A 94 4.80 -11.45 -6.25
CA GLY A 94 4.85 -12.64 -5.40
C GLY A 94 4.76 -12.27 -3.91
N SER A 95 5.84 -12.48 -3.14
CA SER A 95 5.94 -12.05 -1.74
C SER A 95 6.69 -10.73 -1.53
N VAL A 96 7.18 -10.14 -2.63
CA VAL A 96 8.07 -8.98 -2.58
C VAL A 96 7.25 -7.70 -2.71
N LEU A 97 7.23 -6.93 -1.63
CA LEU A 97 6.60 -5.62 -1.58
C LEU A 97 7.57 -4.54 -2.05
N SER A 98 7.20 -3.82 -3.10
CA SER A 98 8.03 -2.77 -3.71
C SER A 98 7.32 -1.43 -3.68
N VAL A 99 8.05 -0.39 -3.26
CA VAL A 99 7.61 1.01 -3.29
C VAL A 99 8.59 1.84 -4.08
N ARG A 100 8.10 2.54 -5.10
CA ARG A 100 8.87 3.55 -5.84
C ARG A 100 8.35 4.94 -5.50
N ALA A 101 9.20 5.79 -4.92
CA ALA A 101 8.91 7.21 -4.71
C ALA A 101 10.07 8.07 -5.26
N TYR A 102 11.18 8.15 -4.52
CA TYR A 102 12.45 8.74 -4.98
C TYR A 102 13.50 7.67 -5.35
N GLY A 103 13.37 6.48 -4.76
CA GLY A 103 14.09 5.27 -5.13
C GLY A 103 13.15 4.08 -4.95
N THR A 104 13.65 2.87 -5.24
CA THR A 104 12.88 1.64 -5.06
C THR A 104 13.25 1.01 -3.71
N ARG A 105 12.31 1.01 -2.78
CA ARG A 105 12.40 0.25 -1.53
C ARG A 105 11.71 -1.09 -1.75
N VAL A 106 12.40 -2.16 -1.39
CA VAL A 106 11.95 -3.53 -1.59
C VAL A 106 12.05 -4.24 -0.26
N VAL A 107 10.99 -4.91 0.16
CA VAL A 107 10.93 -5.75 1.36
C VAL A 107 10.21 -7.04 0.96
N ASP A 108 10.86 -8.18 1.17
CA ASP A 108 10.19 -9.48 1.03
C ASP A 108 9.41 -9.78 2.30
N LEU A 109 8.10 -10.00 2.17
CA LEU A 109 7.21 -10.24 3.30
C LEU A 109 7.48 -11.57 4.00
N LYS A 110 8.02 -12.56 3.28
CA LYS A 110 8.38 -13.87 3.87
C LYS A 110 9.56 -13.76 4.81
N THR A 111 10.55 -12.94 4.46
CA THR A 111 11.82 -12.78 5.19
C THR A 111 11.92 -11.48 5.98
N ALA A 112 10.86 -10.65 6.00
CA ALA A 112 10.82 -9.40 6.75
C ALA A 112 11.13 -9.64 8.25
N ASP A 113 11.86 -8.73 8.89
CA ASP A 113 12.18 -8.83 10.32
C ASP A 113 10.96 -8.60 11.21
N SER A 114 10.02 -7.75 10.77
CA SER A 114 8.81 -7.45 11.55
C SER A 114 7.66 -6.99 10.65
N LEU A 115 6.44 -7.40 11.02
CA LEU A 115 5.19 -7.07 10.32
C LEU A 115 4.14 -6.52 11.29
N ASP A 116 4.04 -5.20 11.43
CA ASP A 116 3.11 -4.57 12.36
C ASP A 116 1.89 -3.98 11.63
N VAL A 117 0.76 -3.79 12.34
CA VAL A 117 -0.31 -2.91 11.83
C VAL A 117 -0.06 -1.50 12.33
N LEU A 118 -0.08 -0.55 11.41
CA LEU A 118 0.02 0.86 11.69
C LEU A 118 -1.33 1.53 11.46
N VAL A 119 -1.82 2.21 12.49
CA VAL A 119 -2.97 3.11 12.35
C VAL A 119 -2.47 4.54 12.44
N THR A 120 -2.78 5.33 11.41
CA THR A 120 -2.42 6.75 11.32
C THR A 120 -3.69 7.57 11.22
N ASP A 121 -3.83 8.58 12.05
CA ASP A 121 -4.94 9.54 11.99
C ASP A 121 -4.37 10.91 11.58
N THR A 122 -4.83 11.44 10.45
CA THR A 122 -4.39 12.74 9.93
C THR A 122 -5.58 13.54 9.45
N ARG A 123 -5.88 14.65 10.15
CA ARG A 123 -6.97 15.59 9.80
C ARG A 123 -8.33 14.88 9.63
N GLY A 124 -8.67 13.96 10.53
CA GLY A 124 -9.94 13.22 10.49
C GLY A 124 -9.99 12.11 9.43
N THR A 125 -8.87 11.83 8.77
CA THR A 125 -8.71 10.68 7.89
C THR A 125 -7.85 9.64 8.58
N ARG A 126 -8.43 8.45 8.81
CA ARG A 126 -7.76 7.33 9.46
C ARG A 126 -7.29 6.31 8.44
N THR A 127 -6.00 6.02 8.43
CA THR A 127 -5.38 5.01 7.56
C THR A 127 -5.00 3.80 8.40
N VAL A 128 -5.44 2.62 7.99
CA VAL A 128 -4.98 1.35 8.53
C VAL A 128 -4.04 0.73 7.51
N GLY A 129 -2.80 0.45 7.91
CA GLY A 129 -1.76 -0.05 7.03
C GLY A 129 -0.98 -1.21 7.62
N LEU A 130 -0.39 -2.03 6.75
CA LEU A 130 0.61 -3.01 7.06
C LEU A 130 1.99 -2.35 7.01
N PHE A 131 2.70 -2.38 8.13
CA PHE A 131 4.04 -1.88 8.26
C PHE A 131 5.03 -3.05 8.24
N ALA A 132 5.74 -3.21 7.13
CA ALA A 132 6.74 -4.25 6.95
C ALA A 132 8.16 -3.66 7.04
N ARG A 133 9.04 -4.31 7.81
CA ARG A 133 10.47 -3.96 7.91
C ARG A 133 11.31 -5.17 7.56
N GLY A 134 12.32 -4.99 6.71
CA GLY A 134 13.31 -6.02 6.37
C GLY A 134 14.68 -5.38 6.14
N GLY A 135 15.68 -5.84 6.89
CA GLY A 135 17.02 -5.25 6.96
C GLY A 135 16.96 -3.76 7.30
N HIS A 136 17.57 -2.93 6.46
CA HIS A 136 17.61 -1.48 6.64
C HIS A 136 16.43 -0.73 5.99
N LYS A 137 15.42 -1.45 5.50
CA LYS A 137 14.28 -0.88 4.76
C LYS A 137 12.97 -1.12 5.50
N ALA A 138 12.08 -0.13 5.43
CA ALA A 138 10.73 -0.25 5.93
C ALA A 138 9.72 0.32 4.93
N ILE A 139 8.58 -0.34 4.81
CA ILE A 139 7.48 0.00 3.93
C ILE A 139 6.18 0.04 4.75
N ASN A 140 5.45 1.15 4.61
CA ASN A 140 4.08 1.25 5.08
C ASN A 140 3.13 1.13 3.88
N LEU A 141 2.41 0.01 3.84
CA LEU A 141 1.38 -0.29 2.85
C LEU A 141 0.02 0.04 3.43
N ALA A 142 -0.72 0.97 2.83
CA ALA A 142 -2.06 1.28 3.28
C ALA A 142 -3.04 0.20 2.82
N LEU A 143 -3.77 -0.41 3.76
CA LEU A 143 -4.79 -1.44 3.50
C LEU A 143 -6.19 -0.83 3.38
N ALA A 144 -6.46 0.20 4.19
CA ALA A 144 -7.71 0.93 4.20
C ALA A 144 -7.52 2.38 4.62
N LEU A 145 -8.39 3.24 4.12
CA LEU A 145 -8.48 4.67 4.40
C LEU A 145 -9.93 5.02 4.72
N TYR A 146 -10.20 5.49 5.93
CA TYR A 146 -11.54 5.88 6.38
C TYR A 146 -11.58 7.38 6.68
N ALA A 147 -12.63 8.06 6.23
CA ALA A 147 -12.89 9.46 6.50
C ALA A 147 -14.37 9.64 6.80
N GLY A 148 -14.70 9.97 8.05
CA GLY A 148 -16.09 10.02 8.52
C GLY A 148 -16.76 8.65 8.40
N THR A 149 -17.93 8.61 7.74
CA THR A 149 -18.71 7.38 7.49
C THR A 149 -18.32 6.66 6.20
N GLY A 150 -17.40 7.22 5.42
CA GLY A 150 -16.92 6.65 4.16
C GLY A 150 -15.51 6.11 4.27
N GLY A 151 -15.12 5.27 3.33
CA GLY A 151 -13.75 4.78 3.24
C GLY A 151 -13.42 4.14 1.91
N ARG A 152 -12.14 3.88 1.72
CA ARG A 152 -11.57 3.17 0.60
C ARG A 152 -10.65 2.08 1.13
N GLU A 153 -10.87 0.88 0.64
CA GLU A 153 -10.12 -0.32 1.04
C GLU A 153 -9.40 -0.86 -0.20
N LEU A 154 -8.36 -1.67 0.02
CA LEU A 154 -7.77 -2.44 -1.07
C LEU A 154 -8.81 -3.40 -1.65
N GLY A 155 -8.72 -3.67 -2.95
CA GLY A 155 -9.64 -4.60 -3.60
C GLY A 155 -9.45 -6.04 -3.13
N ILE A 156 -10.45 -6.88 -3.45
CA ILE A 156 -10.51 -8.31 -3.06
C ILE A 156 -9.25 -9.08 -3.47
N TYR A 157 -8.80 -8.93 -4.72
CA TYR A 157 -7.63 -9.65 -5.23
C TYR A 157 -6.33 -9.27 -4.51
N PRO A 158 -5.94 -7.97 -4.41
CA PRO A 158 -4.82 -7.52 -3.58
C PRO A 158 -4.86 -8.02 -2.14
N LEU A 159 -6.01 -7.91 -1.46
CA LEU A 159 -6.16 -8.33 -0.06
C LEU A 159 -6.00 -9.84 0.10
N ARG A 160 -6.58 -10.62 -0.81
CA ARG A 160 -6.46 -12.07 -0.77
C ARG A 160 -5.02 -12.53 -0.98
N THR A 161 -4.34 -11.98 -1.99
CA THR A 161 -2.93 -12.32 -2.23
C THR A 161 -2.05 -11.94 -1.05
N LEU A 162 -2.29 -10.79 -0.40
CA LEU A 162 -1.59 -10.42 0.83
C LEU A 162 -1.87 -11.40 1.97
N ALA A 163 -3.13 -11.81 2.17
CA ALA A 163 -3.48 -12.78 3.19
C ALA A 163 -2.77 -14.13 2.97
N ASP A 164 -2.74 -14.61 1.73
CA ASP A 164 -2.07 -15.86 1.37
C ASP A 164 -0.54 -15.79 1.57
N VAL A 165 0.08 -14.66 1.19
CA VAL A 165 1.52 -14.42 1.42
C VAL A 165 1.83 -14.39 2.92
N LEU A 166 1.02 -13.70 3.72
CA LEU A 166 1.19 -13.64 5.17
C LEU A 166 1.02 -15.03 5.81
N ALA A 167 0.00 -15.79 5.42
CA ALA A 167 -0.19 -17.15 5.91
C ALA A 167 1.01 -18.07 5.60
N SER A 168 1.64 -17.89 4.43
CA SER A 168 2.78 -18.70 4.00
C SER A 168 4.06 -18.52 4.83
N ARG A 169 4.13 -17.50 5.69
CA ARG A 169 5.27 -17.22 6.57
C ARG A 169 5.28 -18.10 7.83
N GLY A 170 4.11 -18.50 8.32
CA GLY A 170 3.95 -19.48 9.39
C GLY A 170 4.27 -18.99 10.80
N ASP A 171 4.57 -17.71 11.02
CA ASP A 171 4.67 -17.15 12.37
C ASP A 171 3.29 -16.71 12.90
N ALA A 172 3.09 -16.74 14.22
CA ALA A 172 1.79 -16.45 14.82
C ALA A 172 1.26 -15.05 14.49
N GLN A 173 2.17 -14.08 14.34
CA GLN A 173 1.82 -12.70 14.02
C GLN A 173 1.29 -12.56 12.59
N SER A 174 1.97 -13.14 11.60
CA SER A 174 1.52 -13.13 10.20
C SER A 174 0.25 -13.94 9.99
N LEU A 175 0.05 -15.03 10.75
CA LEU A 175 -1.20 -15.78 10.75
C LEU A 175 -2.37 -14.93 11.26
N ALA A 176 -2.22 -14.25 12.39
CA ALA A 176 -3.26 -13.34 12.91
C ALA A 176 -3.58 -12.20 11.92
N LEU A 177 -2.56 -11.67 11.23
CA LEU A 177 -2.78 -10.68 10.17
C LEU A 177 -3.51 -11.26 8.96
N SER A 178 -3.16 -12.48 8.55
CA SER A 178 -3.85 -13.18 7.47
C SER A 178 -5.33 -13.41 7.81
N GLU A 179 -5.63 -13.88 9.01
CA GLU A 179 -6.98 -14.09 9.52
C GLU A 179 -7.78 -12.78 9.54
N LEU A 180 -7.18 -11.67 9.98
CA LEU A 180 -7.80 -10.35 9.92
C LEU A 180 -8.17 -9.96 8.48
N LEU A 181 -7.29 -10.18 7.51
CA LEU A 181 -7.56 -9.88 6.11
C LEU A 181 -8.63 -10.81 5.52
N VAL A 182 -8.64 -12.08 5.89
CA VAL A 182 -9.68 -13.04 5.49
C VAL A 182 -11.04 -12.67 6.09
N ALA A 183 -11.08 -12.27 7.36
CA ALA A 183 -12.29 -11.78 8.01
C ALA A 183 -12.82 -10.52 7.32
N GLN A 184 -11.93 -9.60 6.92
CA GLN A 184 -12.29 -8.43 6.13
C GLN A 184 -12.94 -8.82 4.80
N LEU A 185 -12.31 -9.73 4.05
CA LEU A 185 -12.83 -10.22 2.77
C LEU A 185 -14.20 -10.91 2.93
N ARG A 186 -14.39 -11.68 4.00
CA ARG A 186 -15.69 -12.30 4.32
C ARG A 186 -16.75 -11.24 4.63
N ALA A 187 -16.42 -10.21 5.41
CA ALA A 187 -17.33 -9.12 5.73
C ALA A 187 -17.72 -8.33 4.46
N GLU A 188 -16.77 -8.06 3.59
CA GLU A 188 -17.02 -7.40 2.30
C GLU A 188 -17.90 -8.26 1.37
N ALA A 189 -17.63 -9.56 1.28
CA ALA A 189 -18.43 -10.50 0.49
C ALA A 189 -19.89 -10.61 0.99
N ARG A 190 -20.13 -10.39 2.28
CA ARG A 190 -21.48 -10.31 2.87
C ARG A 190 -22.16 -8.95 2.68
N GLY A 191 -21.48 -7.97 2.08
CA GLY A 191 -22.00 -6.62 1.92
C GLY A 191 -22.05 -5.81 3.21
N ALA A 192 -21.24 -6.14 4.22
CA ALA A 192 -21.21 -5.41 5.48
C ALA A 192 -20.86 -3.93 5.27
N ALA A 193 -21.52 -3.05 6.02
CA ALA A 193 -21.22 -1.62 6.03
C ALA A 193 -19.79 -1.39 6.54
N ALA A 194 -19.17 -0.27 6.14
CA ALA A 194 -17.79 0.03 6.52
C ALA A 194 -17.56 -0.04 8.03
N ALA A 195 -18.52 0.42 8.84
CA ALA A 195 -18.43 0.42 10.30
C ALA A 195 -18.32 -0.99 10.93
N ASP A 196 -18.87 -2.00 10.27
CA ASP A 196 -18.90 -3.38 10.73
C ASP A 196 -17.72 -4.20 10.22
N ARG A 197 -16.91 -3.63 9.32
CA ARG A 197 -15.76 -4.30 8.73
C ARG A 197 -14.59 -4.39 9.73
N PRO A 198 -13.90 -5.54 9.84
CA PRO A 198 -12.79 -5.74 10.77
C PRO A 198 -11.69 -4.67 10.72
N LEU A 199 -11.30 -4.20 9.54
CA LEU A 199 -10.27 -3.16 9.40
C LEU A 199 -10.73 -1.81 9.97
N TYR A 200 -12.00 -1.44 9.78
CA TYR A 200 -12.57 -0.23 10.37
C TYR A 200 -12.61 -0.34 11.88
N ARG A 201 -13.10 -1.48 12.40
CA ARG A 201 -13.17 -1.74 13.83
C ARG A 201 -11.77 -1.70 14.47
N LEU A 202 -10.77 -2.33 13.85
CA LEU A 202 -9.38 -2.25 14.31
C LEU A 202 -8.85 -0.80 14.31
N GLY A 203 -9.13 -0.03 13.27
CA GLY A 203 -8.79 1.40 13.22
C GLY A 203 -9.52 2.22 14.28
N SER A 204 -10.75 1.84 14.64
CA SER A 204 -11.55 2.53 15.68
C SER A 204 -11.02 2.31 17.10
N LEU A 205 -10.36 1.17 17.34
CA LEU A 205 -9.74 0.84 18.63
C LEU A 205 -8.44 1.62 18.90
N ALA A 206 -7.81 2.17 17.86
CA ALA A 206 -6.63 3.00 18.03
C ALA A 206 -7.02 4.39 18.57
N PRO A 207 -6.35 4.88 19.63
CA PRO A 207 -6.54 6.24 20.17
C PRO A 207 -6.49 7.30 19.07
N SER A 208 -7.51 8.17 19.03
CA SER A 208 -7.54 9.31 18.12
C SER A 208 -6.50 10.38 18.52
N GLY A 209 -5.93 11.07 17.53
CA GLY A 209 -5.04 12.23 17.76
C GLY A 209 -3.54 11.93 17.86
N LYS A 210 -3.10 10.67 17.74
CA LYS A 210 -1.66 10.35 17.57
C LYS A 210 -1.33 10.17 16.08
N LEU A 211 -0.23 10.80 15.64
CA LEU A 211 0.22 10.84 14.24
C LEU A 211 0.47 9.44 13.63
N ALA A 212 0.92 8.46 14.43
CA ALA A 212 1.06 7.08 13.99
C ALA A 212 1.15 6.16 15.21
N GLN A 213 0.38 5.08 15.20
CA GLN A 213 0.40 4.08 16.27
C GLN A 213 0.56 2.68 15.69
N LYS A 214 1.64 2.02 16.12
CA LYS A 214 1.82 0.60 15.87
C LYS A 214 0.97 -0.17 16.87
N LEU A 215 0.08 -1.01 16.37
CA LEU A 215 -0.66 -1.95 17.18
C LEU A 215 0.28 -3.08 17.59
N LYS A 216 0.29 -3.40 18.88
CA LYS A 216 1.09 -4.50 19.39
C LYS A 216 0.54 -5.83 18.86
N PRO A 217 1.38 -6.84 18.59
CA PRO A 217 0.95 -8.14 18.07
C PRO A 217 -0.14 -8.79 18.94
N GLU A 218 -0.05 -8.63 20.26
CA GLU A 218 -1.02 -9.21 21.20
C GLU A 218 -2.40 -8.54 21.13
N ALA A 219 -2.46 -7.27 20.72
CA ALA A 219 -3.74 -6.58 20.52
C ALA A 219 -4.44 -7.09 19.26
N ILE A 220 -3.66 -7.42 18.22
CA ILE A 220 -4.18 -7.94 16.95
C ILE A 220 -4.69 -9.36 17.16
N SER A 221 -3.93 -10.23 17.82
CA SER A 221 -4.37 -11.61 18.07
C SER A 221 -5.63 -11.67 18.94
N ARG A 222 -5.73 -10.84 19.99
CA ARG A 222 -6.96 -10.72 20.79
C ARG A 222 -8.14 -10.21 19.99
N PHE A 223 -7.91 -9.22 19.13
CA PHE A 223 -8.97 -8.68 18.28
C PHE A 223 -9.49 -9.73 17.31
N VAL A 224 -8.59 -10.49 16.66
CA VAL A 224 -8.95 -11.56 15.73
C VAL A 224 -9.72 -12.68 16.43
N ALA A 225 -9.31 -13.08 17.64
CA ALA A 225 -10.04 -14.05 18.44
C ALA A 225 -11.47 -13.62 18.82
N GLN A 226 -11.83 -12.33 18.67
CA GLN A 226 -13.18 -11.81 18.88
C GLN A 226 -14.00 -11.69 17.58
N LEU A 227 -13.41 -12.01 16.42
CA LEU A 227 -14.07 -11.94 15.10
C LEU A 227 -14.74 -13.26 14.68
N ASP A 228 -14.48 -14.35 15.41
CA ASP A 228 -15.10 -15.67 15.19
C ASP A 228 -16.54 -15.74 15.70
#